data_AF-J9S479-F1
#
_entry.id   AF-J9S479-F1
#
_cell.length_a   1.000
_cell.length_b   1.000
_cell.length_c   1.000
_cell.angle_alpha   90.00
_cell.angle_beta   90.00
_cell.angle_gamma   90.00
#
_symmetry.space_group_name_H-M   'P 1'
#
loop_
_entity.id
_entity.type
_entity.pdbx_description
1 polymer ?
#
loop_
_entity_poly.entity_id
_entity_poly.type
_entity_poly.pdbx_seq_one_letter_code
_entity_poly.pdbx_strand_id
1 'polypeptide(L)'
;KPIPGVSSEEVAAGLTNVSSIFESMNEHEQALKLLQKASKMYNNSSGHQNTIAGIEAQIGVLHYIRGDYDESYISFKSAITKLRACG
;
A
#
# COMPACT_ATOMS: atom_id res chain seq x y z
N LYS A 1 0.50 -19.39 9.37
CA LYS A 1 1.71 -19.80 8.61
C LYS A 1 1.40 -19.64 7.13
N PRO A 2 2.24 -18.98 6.32
CA PRO A 2 2.10 -18.99 4.86
C PRO A 2 2.12 -20.43 4.33
N ILE A 3 1.45 -20.65 3.21
CA ILE A 3 1.44 -21.94 2.51
C ILE A 3 2.88 -22.19 2.00
N PRO A 4 3.43 -23.41 2.13
CA PRO A 4 4.77 -23.71 1.59
C PRO A 4 4.78 -23.42 0.09
N GLY A 5 5.58 -22.43 -0.32
CA GLY A 5 5.72 -22.01 -1.73
C GLY A 5 5.19 -20.62 -2.08
N VAL A 6 4.39 -19.96 -1.22
CA VAL A 6 3.92 -18.60 -1.47
C VAL A 6 4.84 -17.60 -0.78
N SER A 7 5.46 -16.73 -1.58
CA SER A 7 6.32 -15.64 -1.09
C SER A 7 5.49 -14.58 -0.35
N SER A 8 6.13 -13.87 0.58
CA SER A 8 5.51 -12.71 1.24
C SER A 8 5.04 -11.65 0.22
N GLU A 9 5.74 -11.57 -0.91
CA GLU A 9 5.45 -10.63 -2.00
C GLU A 9 4.17 -10.99 -2.76
N GLU A 10 3.93 -12.26 -3.05
CA GLU A 10 2.69 -12.71 -3.69
C GLU A 10 1.47 -12.48 -2.79
N VAL A 11 1.62 -12.72 -1.48
CA VAL A 11 0.55 -12.40 -0.51
C VAL A 11 0.30 -10.89 -0.47
N ALA A 12 1.36 -10.08 -0.46
CA ALA A 12 1.23 -8.63 -0.45
C ALA A 12 0.56 -8.09 -1.73
N ALA A 13 0.92 -8.62 -2.90
CA ALA A 13 0.27 -8.28 -4.16
C ALA A 13 -1.21 -8.65 -4.14
N GLY A 14 -1.55 -9.83 -3.61
CA GLY A 14 -2.94 -10.24 -3.43
C GLY A 14 -3.72 -9.30 -2.51
N LEU A 15 -3.12 -8.83 -1.42
CA LEU A 15 -3.73 -7.85 -0.52
C LEU A 15 -4.03 -6.51 -1.22
N THR A 16 -3.11 -6.02 -2.05
CA THR A 16 -3.31 -4.79 -2.85
C THR A 16 -4.41 -4.95 -3.91
N ASN A 17 -4.53 -6.14 -4.51
CA ASN A 17 -5.62 -6.41 -5.45
C ASN A 17 -6.98 -6.42 -4.72
N VAL A 18 -7.05 -7.05 -3.55
CA VAL A 18 -8.29 -7.07 -2.75
C VAL A 18 -8.62 -5.68 -2.20
N SER A 19 -7.64 -4.87 -1.83
CA SER A 19 -7.91 -3.48 -1.39
C SER A 19 -8.59 -2.69 -2.50
N SER A 20 -8.14 -2.82 -3.74
CA SER A 20 -8.73 -2.13 -4.90
C SER A 20 -10.22 -2.51 -5.10
N ILE A 21 -10.60 -3.74 -4.77
CA ILE A 21 -12.01 -4.16 -4.77
C ILE A 21 -12.78 -3.42 -3.67
N PHE A 22 -12.26 -3.36 -2.45
CA PHE A 22 -12.90 -2.60 -1.36
C PHE A 22 -12.99 -1.09 -1.68
N GLU A 23 -12.01 -0.53 -2.38
CA GLU A 23 -12.08 0.86 -2.87
C GLU A 23 -13.26 1.06 -3.81
N SER A 24 -13.47 0.13 -4.76
CA SER A 24 -14.62 0.17 -5.68
C SER A 24 -15.96 0.01 -4.98
N MET A 25 -15.97 -0.63 -3.80
CA MET A 25 -17.15 -0.78 -2.94
C MET A 25 -17.34 0.39 -1.97
N ASN A 26 -16.48 1.43 -2.05
CA ASN A 26 -16.48 2.58 -1.16
C ASN A 26 -16.17 2.22 0.33
N GLU A 27 -15.52 1.08 0.55
CA GLU A 27 -15.13 0.53 1.85
C GLU A 27 -13.69 0.93 2.19
N HIS A 28 -13.44 2.24 2.28
CA HIS A 28 -12.09 2.82 2.37
C HIS A 28 -11.29 2.35 3.60
N GLU A 29 -11.96 2.16 4.74
CA GLU A 29 -11.35 1.66 5.99
C GLU A 29 -10.75 0.25 5.81
N GLN A 30 -11.44 -0.61 5.05
CA GLN A 30 -11.03 -1.99 4.80
C GLN A 30 -9.88 -2.02 3.79
N ALA A 31 -9.98 -1.20 2.74
CA ALA A 31 -8.90 -1.00 1.77
C ALA A 31 -7.60 -0.52 2.45
N LEU A 32 -7.68 0.49 3.32
CA LEU A 32 -6.54 1.01 4.08
C LEU A 32 -5.85 -0.08 4.92
N LYS A 33 -6.62 -0.90 5.64
CA LYS A 33 -6.07 -2.00 6.45
C LYS A 33 -5.30 -3.02 5.61
N LEU A 34 -5.81 -3.34 4.43
CA LEU A 34 -5.17 -4.28 3.50
C LEU A 34 -3.88 -3.70 2.92
N LEU A 35 -3.91 -2.44 2.47
CA LEU A 35 -2.72 -1.74 1.94
C LEU A 35 -1.62 -1.59 3.00
N GLN A 36 -1.97 -1.24 4.24
CA GLN A 36 -1.01 -1.17 5.35
C GLN A 36 -0.36 -2.53 5.64
N LYS A 37 -1.14 -3.61 5.53
CA LYS A 37 -0.62 -4.98 5.69
C LYS A 37 0.31 -5.34 4.53
N ALA A 38 -0.07 -5.05 3.28
CA ALA A 38 0.76 -5.25 2.09
C ALA A 38 2.10 -4.49 2.19
N SER A 39 2.06 -3.20 2.57
CA SER A 39 3.26 -2.37 2.76
C SER A 39 4.22 -2.95 3.80
N LYS A 40 3.71 -3.42 4.95
CA LYS A 40 4.53 -4.09 5.98
C LYS A 40 5.19 -5.37 5.46
N MET A 41 4.51 -6.11 4.60
CA MET A 41 5.05 -7.34 4.01
C MET A 41 6.14 -7.06 2.99
N TYR A 42 6.03 -5.99 2.20
CA TYR A 42 7.09 -5.55 1.28
C TYR A 42 8.28 -4.89 1.99
N ASN A 43 8.07 -4.20 3.11
CA ASN A 43 9.17 -3.61 3.89
C ASN A 43 10.14 -4.67 4.46
N ASN A 44 9.71 -5.93 4.56
CA ASN A 44 10.55 -7.02 5.01
C ASN A 44 11.47 -7.60 3.92
N SER A 45 11.33 -7.17 2.66
CA SER A 45 12.19 -7.58 1.54
C SER A 45 12.88 -6.38 0.89
N SER A 46 14.21 -6.43 0.80
CA SER A 46 15.00 -5.39 0.12
C SER A 46 14.74 -5.45 -1.40
N GLY A 47 14.43 -4.30 -2.02
CA GLY A 47 14.26 -4.18 -3.47
C GLY A 47 12.88 -3.72 -3.95
N HIS A 48 11.88 -3.63 -3.07
CA HIS A 48 10.49 -3.31 -3.46
C HIS A 48 10.07 -1.86 -3.22
N GLN A 49 11.01 -0.93 -3.18
CA GLN A 49 10.74 0.47 -2.86
C GLN A 49 9.74 1.12 -3.83
N ASN A 50 9.79 0.78 -5.12
CA ASN A 50 8.81 1.23 -6.11
C ASN A 50 7.39 0.72 -5.80
N THR A 51 7.25 -0.55 -5.43
CA THR A 51 5.97 -1.16 -5.04
C THR A 51 5.41 -0.54 -3.77
N ILE A 52 6.28 -0.33 -2.76
CA ILE A 52 5.91 0.33 -1.50
C ILE A 52 5.43 1.75 -1.78
N ALA A 53 6.11 2.49 -2.66
CA ALA A 53 5.69 3.83 -3.04
C ALA A 53 4.31 3.85 -3.72
N GLY A 54 4.02 2.88 -4.59
CA GLY A 54 2.69 2.71 -5.19
C GLY A 54 1.60 2.50 -4.14
N ILE A 55 1.86 1.63 -3.16
CA ILE A 55 0.93 1.37 -2.04
C ILE A 55 0.73 2.62 -1.19
N GLU A 56 1.79 3.35 -0.87
CA GLU A 56 1.70 4.61 -0.11
C GLU A 56 0.93 5.69 -0.86
N ALA A 57 1.07 5.78 -2.19
CA ALA A 57 0.27 6.68 -3.00
C ALA A 57 -1.23 6.31 -2.94
N GLN A 58 -1.55 5.01 -3.01
CA GLN A 58 -2.94 4.54 -2.91
C GLN A 58 -3.54 4.84 -1.51
N ILE A 59 -2.76 4.65 -0.44
CA ILE A 59 -3.14 5.06 0.92
C ILE A 59 -3.40 6.58 0.97
N GLY A 60 -2.56 7.38 0.32
CA GLY A 60 -2.73 8.84 0.22
C GLY A 60 -4.05 9.23 -0.44
N VAL A 61 -4.43 8.54 -1.52
CA VAL A 61 -5.73 8.75 -2.19
C VAL A 61 -6.89 8.41 -1.25
N LEU A 62 -6.81 7.32 -0.49
CA LEU A 62 -7.90 6.94 0.41
C LEU A 62 -8.08 7.92 1.57
N HIS A 63 -7.00 8.43 2.15
CA HIS A 63 -7.08 9.49 3.14
C HIS A 63 -7.68 10.78 2.54
N TYR A 64 -7.32 11.13 1.31
CA TYR A 64 -7.92 12.28 0.62
C TYR A 64 -9.43 12.14 0.45
N ILE A 65 -9.91 10.98 0.01
CA ILE A 65 -11.36 10.71 -0.17
C ILE A 65 -12.10 10.82 1.17
N ARG A 66 -11.46 10.45 2.28
CA ARG A 66 -12.02 10.56 3.63
C ARG A 66 -11.98 11.97 4.22
N GLY A 67 -11.29 12.91 3.57
CA GLY A 67 -11.04 14.26 4.11
C GLY A 67 -9.86 14.35 5.09
N ASP A 68 -9.09 13.27 5.24
CA ASP A 68 -7.92 13.18 6.12
C ASP A 68 -6.69 13.76 5.40
N TYR A 69 -6.70 15.07 5.12
CA TYR A 69 -5.71 15.70 4.24
C TYR A 69 -4.26 15.65 4.75
N ASP A 70 -4.04 15.72 6.06
CA ASP A 70 -2.70 15.65 6.64
C ASP A 70 -2.07 14.27 6.41
N GLU A 71 -2.82 13.20 6.68
CA GLU A 71 -2.39 11.81 6.44
C GLU A 71 -2.21 11.51 4.95
N SER A 72 -3.06 12.10 4.10
CA SER A 72 -2.92 12.04 2.65
C SER A 72 -1.58 12.63 2.20
N TYR A 73 -1.27 13.85 2.67
CA TYR A 73 -0.02 14.53 2.33
C TYR A 73 1.22 13.76 2.80
N ILE A 74 1.20 13.24 4.03
CA ILE A 74 2.29 12.42 4.57
C ILE A 74 2.52 11.19 3.69
N SER A 75 1.45 10.50 3.31
CA SER A 75 1.51 9.29 2.47
C SER A 75 2.10 9.58 1.09
N PHE A 76 1.61 10.63 0.41
CA PHE A 76 2.15 11.03 -0.89
C PHE A 76 3.60 11.49 -0.83
N LYS A 77 3.98 12.24 0.21
CA LYS A 77 5.36 12.68 0.42
C LYS A 77 6.30 11.49 0.61
N SER A 78 5.87 10.48 1.36
CA SER A 78 6.61 9.23 1.55
C SER A 78 6.81 8.50 0.21
N ALA A 79 5.74 8.35 -0.59
CA ALA A 79 5.78 7.72 -1.90
C ALA A 79 6.76 8.42 -2.85
N ILE A 80 6.68 9.76 -2.97
CA ILE A 80 7.57 10.56 -3.81
C ILE A 80 9.03 10.39 -3.38
N THR A 81 9.29 10.38 -2.07
CA THR A 81 10.65 10.22 -1.54
C THR A 81 11.26 8.89 -1.95
N LYS A 82 10.49 7.79 -1.86
CA LYS A 82 10.93 6.46 -2.29
C LYS A 82 11.15 6.36 -3.79
N LEU A 83 10.23 6.88 -4.60
CA LEU A 83 10.37 6.89 -6.07
C LEU A 83 11.63 7.64 -6.51
N ARG A 84 11.95 8.77 -5.86
CA ARG A 84 13.18 9.52 -6.14
C ARG A 84 14.45 8.79 -5.72
N ALA A 85 14.40 7.98 -4.67
CA ALA A 85 15.55 7.19 -4.21
C ALA A 85 15.84 5.97 -5.10
N CYS A 86 14.89 5.56 -5.95
CA CYS A 86 15.05 4.46 -6.91
C CYS A 86 15.52 4.89 -8.30
N GLY A 87 15.69 6.20 -8.54
CA GLY A 87 16.14 6.77 -9.81
C GLY A 87 17.61 7.18 -9.81
#